data_AF-A0A9D1TD86-F1
#
_entry.id   AF-A0A9D1TD86-F1
#
_cell.length_a   1.000
_cell.length_b   1.000
_cell.length_c   1.000
_cell.angle_alpha   90.00
_cell.angle_beta   90.00
_cell.angle_gamma   90.00
#
_symmetry.space_group_name_H-M   'P 1'
#
loop_
_entity.id
_entity.type
_entity.pdbx_description
1 polymer ?
#
loop_
_entity_poly.entity_id
_entity_poly.type
_entity_poly.pdbx_seq_one_letter_code
_entity_poly.pdbx_strand_id
1 'polypeptide(L)'
;MKLYVGGAFQGQEELARRENPGAEIWPDFHETVRAAMARGEEPGAFARGICASHADAVIVANEVGAGIVPIDPGERAYREGVGRALCAIAQNSESVTRAVCGIGVRLK
;
A
#
# COMPACT_ATOMS: atom_id res chain seq x y z
N MET A 1 -6.01 0.19 11.98
CA MET A 1 -5.05 0.35 10.85
C MET A 1 -5.62 1.36 9.88
N LYS A 2 -4.79 2.20 9.26
CA LYS A 2 -5.20 3.15 8.22
C LYS A 2 -4.34 2.95 6.97
N LEU A 3 -4.91 3.16 5.79
CA LEU A 3 -4.20 3.00 4.53
C LEU A 3 -4.20 4.32 3.74
N TYR A 4 -3.01 4.76 3.32
CA TYR A 4 -2.81 5.88 2.40
C TYR A 4 -2.20 5.36 1.10
N VAL A 5 -2.86 5.62 -0.02
CA VAL A 5 -2.41 5.20 -1.35
C VAL A 5 -2.32 6.39 -2.30
N GLY A 6 -1.52 6.26 -3.35
CA GLY A 6 -1.44 7.26 -4.42
C GLY A 6 -0.43 6.83 -5.48
N GLY A 7 -0.32 7.58 -6.56
CA GLY A 7 0.81 7.42 -7.49
C GLY A 7 2.15 7.78 -6.84
N ALA A 8 3.25 7.50 -7.53
CA ALA A 8 4.55 8.00 -7.13
C ALA A 8 4.52 9.54 -7.01
N PHE A 9 5.10 10.06 -5.93
CA PHE A 9 5.21 11.50 -5.65
C PHE A 9 3.86 12.26 -5.58
N GLN A 10 2.77 11.60 -5.18
CA GLN A 10 1.45 12.24 -5.01
C GLN A 10 1.18 12.79 -3.60
N GLY A 11 2.16 12.71 -2.68
CA GLY A 11 2.06 13.30 -1.34
C GLY A 11 1.38 12.42 -0.27
N GLN A 12 1.10 11.15 -0.57
CA GLN A 12 0.44 10.20 0.34
C GLN A 12 1.18 10.02 1.68
N GLU A 13 2.51 10.01 1.68
CA GLU A 13 3.28 9.83 2.91
C GLU A 13 3.25 11.08 3.79
N GLU A 14 3.47 12.26 3.20
CA GLU A 14 3.37 13.53 3.92
C GLU A 14 1.97 13.72 4.50
N LEU A 15 0.94 13.40 3.72
CA LEU A 15 -0.45 13.39 4.16
C LEU A 15 -0.68 12.45 5.34
N ALA A 16 -0.21 11.20 5.24
CA ALA A 16 -0.33 10.20 6.30
C ALA A 16 0.34 10.66 7.60
N ARG A 17 1.55 11.23 7.51
CA ARG A 17 2.31 11.76 8.66
C ARG A 17 1.61 12.94 9.31
N ARG A 18 1.09 13.87 8.50
CA ARG A 18 0.37 15.06 9.00
C ARG A 18 -0.92 14.69 9.73
N GLU A 19 -1.66 13.72 9.21
CA GLU A 19 -2.96 13.32 9.78
C GLU A 19 -2.86 12.33 10.94
N ASN A 20 -1.72 11.66 11.12
CA ASN A 20 -1.51 10.64 12.14
C ASN A 20 -0.20 10.91 12.93
N PRO A 21 -0.10 12.05 13.64
CA PRO A 21 1.09 12.37 14.40
C PRO A 21 1.36 11.33 15.49
N GLY A 22 2.59 10.83 15.56
CA GLY A 22 3.03 9.84 16.54
C GLY A 22 2.60 8.39 16.26
N ALA A 23 1.89 8.13 15.16
CA ALA A 23 1.55 6.77 14.75
C ALA A 23 2.77 6.03 14.17
N GLU A 24 2.76 4.70 14.28
CA GLU A 24 3.67 3.83 13.54
C GLU A 24 3.31 3.88 12.05
N ILE A 25 4.19 4.46 11.23
CA ILE A 25 3.96 4.65 9.80
C ILE A 25 4.91 3.76 9.01
N TRP A 26 4.34 2.95 8.12
CA TRP A 26 5.06 2.03 7.24
C TRP A 26 5.01 2.57 5.82
N PRO A 27 6.02 3.34 5.38
CA PRO A 27 6.12 3.82 4.01
C PRO A 27 6.50 2.70 3.06
N ASP A 28 6.36 2.97 1.76
CA ASP A 28 6.82 2.11 0.69
C ASP A 28 6.37 0.64 0.79
N PHE A 29 5.14 0.41 1.26
CA PHE A 29 4.64 -0.95 1.47
C PHE A 29 4.64 -1.79 0.18
N HIS A 30 4.41 -1.18 -0.97
CA HIS A 30 4.56 -1.79 -2.30
C HIS A 30 5.95 -2.42 -2.54
N GLU A 31 7.03 -1.82 -2.05
CA GLU A 31 8.39 -2.39 -2.13
C GLU A 31 8.60 -3.51 -1.10
N THR A 32 7.96 -3.42 0.06
CA THR A 32 7.92 -4.54 1.01
C THR A 32 7.24 -5.76 0.40
N VAL A 33 6.15 -5.55 -0.35
CA VAL A 33 5.48 -6.60 -1.14
C VAL A 33 6.41 -7.14 -2.23
N ARG A 34 7.15 -6.29 -2.94
CA ARG A 34 8.18 -6.72 -3.91
C ARG A 34 9.19 -7.68 -3.26
N ALA A 35 9.70 -7.30 -2.09
CA ALA A 35 10.68 -8.11 -1.36
C ALA A 35 10.07 -9.44 -0.87
N ALA A 36 8.81 -9.45 -0.41
CA ALA A 36 8.10 -10.67 -0.03
C ALA A 36 7.92 -11.62 -1.23
N MET A 37 7.54 -11.08 -2.38
CA MET A 37 7.43 -11.87 -3.62
C MET A 37 8.77 -12.46 -4.06
N ALA A 38 9.86 -11.71 -3.92
CA ALA A 38 11.21 -12.21 -4.21
C ALA A 38 11.62 -13.38 -3.29
N ARG A 39 11.03 -13.49 -2.09
CA ARG A 39 11.18 -14.62 -1.18
C ARG A 39 10.19 -15.76 -1.42
N GLY A 40 9.33 -15.65 -2.44
CA GLY A 40 8.32 -16.65 -2.78
C GLY A 40 7.05 -16.59 -1.91
N GLU A 41 6.84 -15.51 -1.16
CA GLU A 41 5.64 -15.35 -0.34
C GLU A 41 4.43 -14.91 -1.18
N GLU A 42 3.23 -15.37 -0.81
CA GLU A 42 1.98 -14.93 -1.46
C GLU A 42 1.60 -13.52 -0.94
N PRO A 43 1.48 -12.50 -1.81
CA PRO A 43 1.29 -11.11 -1.40
C PRO A 43 0.07 -10.85 -0.50
N GLY A 44 -1.06 -11.49 -0.78
CA GLY A 44 -2.28 -11.34 0.01
C GLY A 44 -2.12 -11.92 1.42
N ALA A 45 -1.51 -13.10 1.53
CA ALA A 45 -1.22 -13.75 2.81
C ALA A 45 -0.20 -12.94 3.63
N PHE A 46 0.86 -12.45 2.98
CA PHE A 46 1.83 -11.56 3.60
C PHE A 46 1.15 -10.31 4.17
N ALA A 47 0.32 -9.63 3.39
CA ALA A 47 -0.43 -8.46 3.82
C ALA A 47 -1.37 -8.74 5.01
N ARG A 48 -2.09 -9.86 4.99
CA ARG A 48 -2.93 -10.29 6.13
C ARG A 48 -2.12 -10.54 7.40
N GLY A 49 -0.91 -11.10 7.27
CA GLY A 49 0.02 -11.26 8.39
C GLY A 49 0.41 -9.92 9.01
N ILE A 50 0.68 -8.90 8.19
CA ILE A 50 0.94 -7.54 8.68
C ILE A 50 -0.28 -6.97 9.42
N CYS A 51 -1.49 -7.14 8.87
CA CYS A 51 -2.71 -6.69 9.54
C CYS A 51 -2.90 -7.31 10.93
N ALA A 52 -2.57 -8.59 11.10
CA ALA A 52 -2.70 -9.29 12.38
C ALA A 52 -1.67 -8.80 13.42
N SER A 53 -0.45 -8.52 12.99
CA SER A 53 0.65 -8.14 13.90
C SER A 53 0.72 -6.64 14.20
N HIS A 54 0.19 -5.78 13.31
CA HIS A 54 0.28 -4.32 13.41
C HIS A 54 -1.08 -3.66 13.22
N ALA A 55 -2.05 -4.05 14.06
CA ALA A 55 -3.43 -3.64 13.94
C ALA A 55 -3.64 -2.12 13.95
N ASP A 56 -2.75 -1.33 14.57
CA ASP A 56 -2.85 0.12 14.71
C ASP A 56 -1.94 0.92 13.77
N ALA A 57 -1.15 0.25 12.92
CA ALA A 57 -0.22 0.91 12.01
C ALA A 57 -0.94 1.71 10.91
N VAL A 58 -0.21 2.67 10.35
CA VAL A 58 -0.57 3.43 9.16
C VAL A 58 0.28 2.93 8.00
N ILE A 59 -0.34 2.29 7.02
CA ILE A 59 0.31 1.78 5.83
C ILE A 59 0.28 2.85 4.75
N VAL A 60 1.42 3.11 4.10
CA VAL A 60 1.52 4.01 2.94
C VAL A 60 2.11 3.24 1.76
N ALA A 61 1.45 3.34 0.60
CA ALA A 61 1.89 2.62 -0.59
C ALA A 61 1.64 3.38 -1.89
N ASN A 62 2.43 3.05 -2.91
CA ASN A 62 2.13 3.47 -4.27
C ASN A 62 1.14 2.51 -4.94
N GLU A 63 0.18 3.06 -5.68
CA GLU A 63 -0.63 2.31 -6.64
C GLU A 63 0.19 2.09 -7.91
N VAL A 64 0.54 0.84 -8.20
CA VAL A 64 1.33 0.47 -9.39
C VAL A 64 0.47 -0.01 -10.56
N GLY A 65 -0.86 -0.06 -10.39
CA GLY A 65 -1.80 -0.60 -11.36
C GLY A 65 -2.42 0.41 -12.33
N ALA A 66 -2.19 1.72 -12.14
CA ALA A 66 -2.86 2.77 -12.90
C ALA A 66 -2.20 3.09 -14.28
N GLY A 67 -1.10 2.43 -14.61
CA GLY A 67 -0.37 2.60 -15.87
C GLY A 67 -0.61 1.49 -16.90
N ILE A 68 0.22 1.46 -17.94
CA ILE A 68 0.20 0.42 -18.96
C ILE A 68 0.53 -0.96 -18.36
N VAL A 69 0.12 -2.03 -19.04
CA VAL A 69 0.53 -3.39 -18.66
C VAL A 69 2.01 -3.57 -19.05
N PRO A 70 2.91 -3.94 -18.12
CA PRO A 70 4.31 -4.16 -18.44
C PRO A 70 4.51 -5.32 -19.42
N ILE A 71 5.48 -5.17 -20.33
CA ILE A 71 5.90 -6.26 -21.23
C ILE A 71 6.62 -7.35 -20.42
N ASP A 72 7.46 -6.93 -19.47
CA ASP A 72 8.18 -7.85 -18.60
C ASP A 72 7.20 -8.65 -17.69
N PRO A 73 7.25 -10.00 -17.72
CA PRO A 73 6.40 -10.83 -16.88
C PRO A 73 6.58 -10.61 -15.37
N GLY A 74 7.81 -10.30 -14.93
CA GLY A 74 8.13 -10.05 -13.52
C GLY A 74 7.47 -8.77 -13.00
N GLU A 75 7.59 -7.67 -13.75
CA GLU A 75 6.92 -6.40 -13.44
C GLU A 75 5.39 -6.53 -13.50
N ARG A 76 4.86 -7.34 -14.40
CA ARG A 76 3.41 -7.65 -14.44
C ARG A 76 2.97 -8.44 -13.21
N ALA A 77 3.74 -9.45 -12.80
CA ALA A 77 3.46 -10.22 -11.59
C ALA A 77 3.52 -9.32 -10.35
N TYR A 78 4.52 -8.42 -10.27
CA TYR A 78 4.65 -7.42 -9.22
C TYR A 78 3.42 -6.49 -9.16
N ARG A 79 2.99 -5.93 -10.30
CA ARG A 79 1.78 -5.11 -10.39
C ARG A 79 0.56 -5.81 -9.78
N GLU A 80 0.35 -7.07 -10.16
CA GLU A 80 -0.76 -7.89 -9.66
C GLU A 80 -0.61 -8.24 -8.18
N GLY A 81 0.62 -8.53 -7.73
CA GLY A 81 0.93 -8.84 -6.34
C GLY A 81 0.67 -7.67 -5.40
N VAL A 82 1.15 -6.48 -5.75
CA VAL A 82 0.88 -5.24 -4.99
C VAL A 82 -0.62 -4.97 -4.95
N GLY A 83 -1.34 -5.10 -6.06
CA GLY A 83 -2.79 -4.93 -6.10
C GLY A 83 -3.51 -5.85 -5.09
N ARG A 84 -3.19 -7.14 -5.09
CA ARG A 84 -3.75 -8.11 -4.13
C ARG A 84 -3.41 -7.78 -2.67
N ALA A 85 -2.17 -7.40 -2.40
CA ALA A 85 -1.74 -7.01 -1.06
C ALA A 85 -2.50 -5.76 -0.57
N LEU A 86 -2.63 -4.73 -1.42
CA LEU A 86 -3.36 -3.50 -1.07
C LEU A 86 -4.85 -3.75 -0.86
N CYS A 87 -5.49 -4.65 -1.64
CA CYS A 87 -6.86 -5.06 -1.37
C CYS A 87 -7.01 -5.70 0.03
N ALA A 88 -6.06 -6.55 0.43
CA ALA A 88 -6.07 -7.16 1.76
C ALA A 88 -5.87 -6.12 2.88
N ILE A 89 -4.94 -5.19 2.72
CA ILE A 89 -4.75 -4.07 3.67
C ILE A 89 -6.01 -3.20 3.74
N ALA A 90 -6.59 -2.84 2.60
CA ALA A 90 -7.78 -1.98 2.54
C ALA A 90 -9.01 -2.62 3.23
N GLN A 91 -9.19 -3.93 3.07
CA GLN A 91 -10.24 -4.69 3.75
C GLN A 91 -10.12 -4.60 5.28
N ASN A 92 -8.89 -4.67 5.81
CA ASN A 92 -8.58 -4.64 7.23
C ASN A 92 -8.32 -3.22 7.78
N SER A 93 -8.33 -2.19 6.93
CA SER A 93 -8.14 -0.80 7.34
C SER A 93 -9.46 -0.18 7.79
N GLU A 94 -9.41 0.64 8.84
CA GLU A 94 -10.53 1.47 9.30
C GLU A 94 -10.87 2.52 8.24
N SER A 95 -9.84 3.18 7.71
CA SER A 95 -9.97 4.17 6.64
C SER A 95 -9.00 3.92 5.50
N VAL A 96 -9.42 4.25 4.28
CA VAL A 96 -8.56 4.24 3.08
C VAL A 96 -8.60 5.62 2.45
N THR A 97 -7.44 6.27 2.32
CA THR A 97 -7.31 7.60 1.72
C THR A 97 -6.42 7.52 0.48
N ARG A 98 -6.89 8.05 -0.63
CA ARG A 98 -6.07 8.23 -1.83
C ARG A 98 -5.57 9.67 -1.94
N ALA A 99 -4.27 9.86 -2.09
CA ALA A 99 -3.66 11.15 -2.35
C ALA A 99 -3.45 11.37 -3.86
N VAL A 100 -3.83 12.55 -4.35
CA VAL A 100 -3.52 13.05 -5.70
C VAL A 100 -3.08 14.50 -5.58
N CYS A 101 -1.88 14.83 -6.06
CA CYS A 101 -1.28 16.16 -5.94
C CYS A 101 -1.31 16.72 -4.50
N GLY A 102 -1.06 15.88 -3.49
CA GLY A 102 -1.11 16.24 -2.07
C GLY A 102 -2.52 16.33 -1.45
N ILE A 103 -3.56 16.11 -2.25
CA ILE A 103 -4.96 16.19 -1.83
C ILE A 103 -5.47 14.79 -1.49
N GLY A 104 -5.86 14.59 -0.24
CA GLY A 104 -6.44 13.34 0.25
C GLY A 104 -7.94 13.23 -0.04
N VAL A 105 -8.35 12.10 -0.61
CA VAL A 105 -9.76 11.71 -0.77
C VAL A 105 -9.99 10.40 -0.02
N ARG A 106 -10.84 10.43 1.01
CA ARG A 106 -11.25 9.22 1.72
C ARG A 106 -12.18 8.37 0.84
N LEU A 107 -11.81 7.11 0.63
CA LEU A 107 -12.54 6.11 -0.15
C LEU A 107 -13.40 5.20 0.75
N LYS A 108 -12.92 4.94 1.98
CA LYS A 108 -13.55 4.18 3.06
C LYS A 108 -13.28 4.91 4.36
#